data_AF-B6H2N9-F1
#
_entry.id   AF-B6H2N9-F1
#
_cell.length_a   1.000
_cell.length_b   1.000
_cell.length_c   1.000
_cell.angle_alpha   90.00
_cell.angle_beta   90.00
_cell.angle_gamma   90.00
#
_symmetry.space_group_name_H-M   'P 1'
#
loop_
_entity.id
_entity.type
_entity.pdbx_description
1 polymer ?
#
loop_
_entity_poly.entity_id
_entity_poly.type
_entity_poly.pdbx_seq_one_letter_code
_entity_poly.pdbx_strand_id
1 'polypeptide(L)'
;MGSQSALNINPSDIDIRREISCSKSSAIYEVQLAGKTYAMKLVSTISASKDHAHISVPDNGDQGYTKKGRDLNRFRCELNAYHNLRKFGVCDRGFVPAFHGHIDRIDPSAFFPPLKHFVGDEFRPRAILLEYLPDEERLNCVNYSEDLFRNVVDGIEDIHRAFIHHHDIYPKNMLAVAGDRIVWIDFDVATTFSNIGPRERAYSEYETELG
;
A
#
# COMPACT_ATOMS: atom_id res chain seq x y z
N MET A 1 18.03 -11.50 -4.43
CA MET A 1 17.34 -10.42 -5.16
C MET A 1 17.46 -9.18 -4.30
N GLY A 2 18.10 -8.13 -4.83
CA GLY A 2 18.43 -6.95 -4.02
C GLY A 2 17.16 -6.24 -3.56
N SER A 3 16.98 -6.12 -2.24
CA SER A 3 16.10 -5.11 -1.66
C SER A 3 16.51 -3.77 -2.26
N GLN A 4 15.59 -3.06 -2.90
CA GLN A 4 15.86 -1.66 -3.22
C GLN A 4 16.04 -0.94 -1.89
N SER A 5 17.20 -0.31 -1.73
CA SER A 5 17.48 0.52 -0.56
C SER A 5 16.47 1.66 -0.46
N ALA A 6 16.21 2.11 0.77
CA ALA A 6 15.39 3.29 0.99
C ALA A 6 15.90 4.47 0.17
N LEU A 7 14.97 5.28 -0.33
CA LEU A 7 15.28 6.53 -1.01
C LEU A 7 15.94 7.47 0.01
N ASN A 8 17.16 7.91 -0.30
CA ASN A 8 17.82 8.94 0.47
C ASN A 8 17.39 10.31 -0.08
N ILE A 9 16.26 10.82 0.44
CA ILE A 9 15.68 12.10 0.02
C ILE A 9 15.83 13.10 1.17
N ASN A 10 16.33 14.30 0.88
CA ASN A 10 16.34 15.38 1.83
C ASN A 10 14.91 15.88 2.04
N PRO A 11 14.43 16.05 3.28
CA PRO A 11 13.10 16.60 3.53
C PRO A 11 12.75 17.87 2.74
N SER A 12 13.73 18.75 2.49
CA SER A 12 13.53 19.98 1.70
C SER A 12 13.13 19.74 0.24
N ASP A 13 13.37 18.55 -0.29
CA ASP A 13 13.10 18.20 -1.69
C ASP A 13 11.66 17.70 -1.89
N ILE A 14 10.94 17.41 -0.79
CA ILE A 14 9.55 16.94 -0.81
C ILE A 14 8.63 18.11 -0.48
N ASP A 15 7.80 18.50 -1.44
CA ASP A 15 6.78 19.51 -1.26
C ASP A 15 5.42 18.84 -1.08
N ILE A 16 4.88 18.84 0.14
CA ILE A 16 3.56 18.27 0.42
C ILE A 16 2.47 19.25 -0.02
N ARG A 17 1.72 18.89 -1.05
CA ARG A 17 0.68 19.74 -1.65
C ARG A 17 -0.62 19.69 -0.86
N ARG A 18 -1.11 18.49 -0.57
CA ARG A 18 -2.35 18.26 0.19
C ARG A 18 -2.42 16.85 0.74
N GLU A 19 -3.29 16.67 1.73
CA GLU A 19 -3.74 15.36 2.18
C GLU A 19 -4.80 14.81 1.21
N ILE A 20 -4.61 13.59 0.74
CA ILE A 20 -5.56 12.85 -0.10
C ILE A 20 -6.51 12.06 0.78
N SER A 21 -5.97 11.37 1.79
CA SER A 21 -6.77 10.65 2.78
C SER A 21 -6.00 10.43 4.08
N CYS A 22 -6.72 10.22 5.17
CA CYS A 22 -6.14 9.93 6.47
C CYS A 22 -6.99 8.88 7.21
N SER A 23 -6.31 7.96 7.89
CA SER A 23 -6.89 6.90 8.71
C SER A 23 -6.14 6.78 10.04
N LYS A 24 -6.57 5.88 10.92
CA LYS A 24 -5.87 5.62 12.17
C LYS A 24 -4.46 5.03 11.98
N SER A 25 -4.22 4.34 10.87
CA SER A 25 -3.00 3.57 10.62
C SER A 25 -2.12 4.14 9.51
N SER A 26 -2.62 5.09 8.74
CA SER A 26 -1.91 5.65 7.60
C SER A 26 -2.51 6.97 7.13
N ALA A 27 -1.71 7.78 6.44
CA ALA A 27 -2.19 8.93 5.69
C ALA A 27 -1.54 8.96 4.31
N ILE A 28 -2.26 9.46 3.31
CA ILE A 28 -1.80 9.58 1.93
C ILE A 28 -1.76 11.06 1.57
N TYR A 29 -0.63 11.52 1.04
CA TYR A 29 -0.42 12.89 0.62
C TYR A 29 -0.10 12.96 -0.86
N GLU A 30 -0.59 14.00 -1.52
CA GLU A 30 -0.05 14.43 -2.80
C GLU A 30 1.25 15.19 -2.53
N VAL A 31 2.34 14.76 -3.14
CA VAL A 31 3.66 15.38 -2.97
C VAL A 31 4.31 15.67 -4.31
N GLN A 32 5.09 16.75 -4.37
CA GLN A 32 5.97 17.02 -5.49
C GLN A 32 7.43 16.74 -5.09
N LEU A 33 8.13 15.98 -5.93
CA LEU A 33 9.54 15.65 -5.75
C LEU A 33 10.23 15.72 -7.11
N ALA A 34 11.31 16.51 -7.21
CA ALA A 34 12.05 16.72 -8.46
C ALA A 34 11.15 17.09 -9.67
N GLY A 35 10.15 17.95 -9.44
CA GLY A 35 9.21 18.42 -10.47
C GLY A 35 8.12 17.43 -10.88
N LYS A 36 8.08 16.23 -10.30
CA LYS A 36 7.03 15.21 -10.55
C LYS A 36 6.11 15.07 -9.35
N THR A 37 4.84 14.77 -9.61
CA THR A 37 3.81 14.54 -8.58
C THR A 37 3.72 13.06 -8.25
N TYR A 38 3.57 12.74 -6.97
CA TYR A 38 3.46 11.39 -6.44
C TYR A 38 2.40 11.32 -5.33
N ALA A 39 1.87 10.11 -5.10
CA ALA A 39 1.16 9.79 -3.89
C ALA A 39 2.14 9.22 -2.86
N MET A 40 2.30 9.90 -1.72
CA MET A 40 3.14 9.44 -0.61
C MET A 40 2.25 8.90 0.51
N LYS A 41 2.29 7.59 0.73
CA LYS A 41 1.56 6.93 1.82
C LYS A 41 2.47 6.75 3.02
N LEU A 42 2.15 7.42 4.13
CA LEU A 42 2.80 7.27 5.43
C LEU A 42 2.05 6.24 6.26
N VAL A 43 2.79 5.33 6.88
CA VAL A 43 2.23 4.33 7.80
C VAL A 43 2.53 4.76 9.23
N SER A 44 1.49 4.94 10.04
CA SER A 44 1.60 5.28 11.45
C SER A 44 2.14 4.08 12.23
N THR A 45 2.92 4.38 13.27
CA THR A 45 3.43 3.36 14.18
C THR A 45 2.76 3.41 15.54
N ILE A 46 1.66 4.18 15.70
CA ILE A 46 0.87 4.15 16.92
C ILE A 46 0.42 2.72 17.10
N SER A 47 0.96 2.07 18.14
CA SER A 47 0.61 0.71 18.51
C SER A 47 -0.91 0.61 18.55
N ALA A 48 -1.46 -0.34 17.78
CA ALA A 48 -2.81 -0.81 18.02
C ALA A 48 -2.93 -1.01 19.53
N SER A 49 -3.98 -0.43 20.10
CA SER A 49 -4.14 -0.15 21.52
C SER A 49 -3.57 -1.22 22.45
N LYS A 50 -3.14 -0.76 23.62
CA LYS A 50 -2.69 -1.54 24.79
C LYS A 50 -3.71 -2.59 25.30
N ASP A 51 -4.75 -2.93 24.53
CA ASP A 51 -5.85 -3.83 24.88
C ASP A 51 -5.59 -5.29 24.46
N HIS A 52 -4.51 -5.58 23.73
CA HIS A 52 -4.05 -6.94 23.47
C HIS A 52 -2.72 -7.20 24.17
N ALA A 53 -2.84 -7.75 25.37
CA ALA A 53 -1.73 -8.16 26.22
C ALA A 53 -0.72 -9.06 25.46
N HIS A 54 0.57 -8.79 25.72
CA HIS A 54 1.72 -9.67 25.46
C HIS A 54 2.20 -9.87 24.01
N ILE A 55 2.21 -8.83 23.17
CA ILE A 55 3.16 -8.79 22.05
C ILE A 55 4.20 -7.72 22.38
N SER A 56 5.40 -8.17 22.77
CA SER A 56 6.58 -7.32 22.84
C SER A 56 6.86 -6.81 21.44
N VAL A 57 6.48 -5.56 21.15
CA VAL A 57 6.92 -4.87 19.93
C VAL A 57 8.43 -4.68 20.09
N PRO A 58 9.28 -5.18 19.18
CA PRO A 58 10.72 -4.93 19.24
C PRO A 58 11.00 -3.42 19.13
N ASP A 59 12.21 -2.99 19.51
CA ASP A 59 12.69 -1.58 19.53
C ASP A 59 12.61 -0.83 18.18
N ASN A 60 12.01 -1.41 17.15
CA ASN A 60 11.85 -0.86 15.81
C ASN A 60 10.38 -0.65 15.39
N GLY A 61 9.39 -0.91 16.26
CA GLY A 61 7.97 -0.78 15.94
C GLY A 61 7.41 -1.93 15.08
N ASP A 62 8.10 -3.06 15.00
CA ASP A 62 7.68 -4.22 14.21
C ASP A 62 6.61 -5.04 14.94
N GLN A 63 5.40 -5.10 14.39
CA GLN A 63 4.32 -5.92 14.97
C GLN A 63 4.57 -7.44 14.81
N GLY A 64 5.58 -7.83 14.04
CA GLY A 64 6.00 -9.22 13.89
C GLY A 64 5.01 -10.05 13.08
N TYR A 65 4.88 -11.32 13.44
CA TYR A 65 4.04 -12.29 12.73
C TYR A 65 3.03 -12.94 13.67
N THR A 66 1.84 -13.26 13.16
CA THR A 66 0.88 -14.12 13.85
C THR A 66 1.42 -15.55 13.99
N LYS A 67 0.81 -16.35 14.88
CA LYS A 67 1.10 -17.79 15.00
C LYS A 67 0.92 -18.58 13.70
N LYS A 68 0.09 -18.07 12.77
CA LYS A 68 -0.15 -18.66 11.46
C LYS A 68 0.81 -18.15 10.38
N GLY A 69 1.82 -17.34 10.75
CA GLY A 69 2.84 -16.83 9.83
C GLY A 69 2.44 -15.56 9.07
N ARG A 70 1.23 -15.01 9.30
CA ARG A 70 0.82 -13.73 8.70
C ARG A 70 1.64 -12.58 9.29
N ASP A 71 2.22 -11.76 8.43
CA ASP A 71 2.92 -10.54 8.80
C ASP A 71 1.94 -9.47 9.32
N LEU A 72 2.24 -8.88 10.47
CA LEU A 72 1.44 -7.82 11.08
C LEU A 72 1.99 -6.44 10.76
N ASN A 73 3.21 -6.35 10.21
CA ASN A 73 3.83 -5.08 9.89
C ASN A 73 3.26 -4.53 8.57
N ARG A 74 2.23 -3.69 8.68
CA ARG A 74 1.51 -3.11 7.53
C ARG A 74 2.43 -2.49 6.46
N PHE A 75 3.43 -1.75 6.89
CA PHE A 75 4.43 -1.19 5.97
C PHE A 75 5.23 -2.28 5.24
N ARG A 76 5.63 -3.35 5.94
CA ARG A 76 6.35 -4.48 5.34
C ARG A 76 5.47 -5.27 4.38
N CYS A 77 4.20 -5.49 4.73
CA CYS A 77 3.21 -6.12 3.83
C CYS A 77 3.10 -5.35 2.51
N GLU A 78 2.85 -4.04 2.60
CA GLU A 78 2.66 -3.20 1.41
C GLU A 78 3.95 -3.06 0.59
N LEU A 79 5.10 -2.88 1.24
CA LEU A 79 6.39 -2.79 0.57
C LEU A 79 6.74 -4.10 -0.18
N ASN A 80 6.53 -5.25 0.46
CA ASN A 80 6.76 -6.55 -0.18
C ASN A 80 5.82 -6.78 -1.35
N ALA A 81 4.55 -6.39 -1.23
CA ALA A 81 3.60 -6.45 -2.32
C ALA A 81 4.07 -5.61 -3.51
N TYR A 82 4.39 -4.33 -3.32
CA TYR A 82 4.88 -3.48 -4.42
C TYR A 82 6.20 -3.94 -5.02
N HIS A 83 7.09 -4.57 -4.24
CA HIS A 83 8.28 -5.22 -4.78
C HIS A 83 7.92 -6.36 -5.75
N ASN A 84 6.98 -7.24 -5.39
CA ASN A 84 6.53 -8.30 -6.28
C ASN A 84 5.74 -7.76 -7.47
N LEU A 85 4.78 -6.85 -7.26
CA LEU A 85 3.99 -6.22 -8.32
C LEU A 85 4.88 -5.61 -9.40
N ARG A 86 5.92 -4.87 -8.99
CA ARG A 86 6.91 -4.32 -9.92
C ARG A 86 7.73 -5.41 -10.60
N LYS A 87 8.22 -6.40 -9.84
CA LYS A 87 9.05 -7.50 -10.37
C LYS A 87 8.31 -8.33 -11.44
N PHE A 88 7.01 -8.52 -11.28
CA PHE A 88 6.15 -9.29 -12.21
C PHE A 88 5.44 -8.39 -13.24
N GLY A 89 5.77 -7.09 -13.30
CA GLY A 89 5.26 -6.14 -14.30
C GLY A 89 3.79 -5.77 -14.14
N VAL A 90 3.17 -6.00 -12.97
CA VAL A 90 1.77 -5.64 -12.71
C VAL A 90 1.59 -4.12 -12.72
N CYS A 91 2.57 -3.37 -12.19
CA CYS A 91 2.60 -1.91 -12.28
C CYS A 91 2.55 -1.42 -13.74
N ASP A 92 3.34 -2.04 -14.63
CA ASP A 92 3.45 -1.60 -16.04
C ASP A 92 2.18 -1.88 -16.83
N ARG A 93 1.38 -2.86 -16.41
CA ARG A 93 0.06 -3.17 -16.99
C ARG A 93 -1.05 -2.26 -16.45
N GLY A 94 -0.75 -1.44 -15.45
CA GLY A 94 -1.64 -0.39 -14.97
C GLY A 94 -2.77 -0.86 -14.06
N PHE A 95 -2.72 -2.09 -13.55
CA PHE A 95 -3.68 -2.62 -12.57
C PHE A 95 -3.41 -2.16 -11.14
N VAL A 96 -2.22 -1.64 -10.87
CA VAL A 96 -1.77 -1.09 -9.58
C VAL A 96 -0.95 0.17 -9.84
N PRO A 97 -0.83 1.09 -8.87
CA PRO A 97 0.02 2.27 -9.03
C PRO A 97 1.47 1.88 -9.31
N ALA A 98 2.19 2.67 -10.11
CA ALA A 98 3.62 2.51 -10.26
C ALA A 98 4.35 2.73 -8.92
N PHE A 99 5.30 1.84 -8.59
CA PHE A 99 6.11 1.94 -7.36
C PHE A 99 7.43 2.67 -7.60
N HIS A 100 7.62 3.81 -6.93
CA HIS A 100 8.80 4.67 -7.09
C HIS A 100 9.84 4.51 -5.98
N GLY A 101 9.50 3.83 -4.88
CA GLY A 101 10.42 3.52 -3.79
C GLY A 101 9.77 3.74 -2.42
N HIS A 102 10.60 3.71 -1.39
CA HIS A 102 10.17 3.92 0.00
C HIS A 102 11.14 4.84 0.73
N ILE A 103 10.67 5.52 1.76
CA ILE A 103 11.46 6.37 2.65
C ILE A 103 11.41 5.73 4.04
N ASP A 104 12.58 5.48 4.61
CA ASP A 104 12.69 4.97 5.98
C ASP A 104 12.75 6.14 6.98
N ARG A 105 11.95 6.05 8.05
CA ARG A 105 11.97 6.95 9.22
C ARG A 105 11.96 8.45 8.89
N ILE A 106 10.86 8.92 8.32
CA ILE A 106 10.60 10.35 8.10
C ILE A 106 10.54 11.08 9.45
N ASP A 107 11.19 12.24 9.56
CA ASP A 107 11.01 13.16 10.68
C ASP A 107 9.76 14.04 10.43
N PRO A 108 8.64 13.81 11.14
CA PRO A 108 7.41 14.57 10.90
C PRO A 108 7.57 16.06 11.21
N SER A 109 8.51 16.42 12.10
CA SER A 109 8.74 17.81 12.52
C SER A 109 9.31 18.65 11.39
N ALA A 110 10.03 18.05 10.44
CA ALA A 110 10.56 18.72 9.25
C ALA A 110 9.44 19.15 8.27
N PHE A 111 8.24 18.59 8.41
CA PHE A 111 7.10 18.80 7.53
C PHE A 111 5.89 19.36 8.29
N PHE A 112 6.14 20.24 9.25
CA PHE A 112 5.07 20.94 9.94
C PHE A 112 4.46 22.04 9.03
N PRO A 113 3.13 22.21 8.98
CA PRO A 113 2.08 21.46 9.66
C PRO A 113 1.59 20.13 9.03
N PRO A 114 1.83 19.78 7.75
CA PRO A 114 1.23 18.58 7.14
C PRO A 114 1.32 17.29 7.96
N LEU A 115 2.49 16.98 8.51
CA LEU A 115 2.72 15.70 9.21
C LEU A 115 2.52 15.77 10.74
N LYS A 116 1.85 16.81 11.25
CA LYS A 116 1.68 17.02 12.70
C LYS A 116 1.11 15.82 13.46
N HIS A 117 0.26 15.00 12.81
CA HIS A 117 -0.39 13.86 13.44
C HIS A 117 0.60 12.74 13.81
N PHE A 118 1.76 12.69 13.14
CA PHE A 118 2.79 11.67 13.38
C PHE A 118 3.86 12.11 14.39
N VAL A 119 3.84 13.36 14.86
CA VAL A 119 4.86 13.88 15.79
C VAL A 119 4.85 13.13 17.13
N GLY A 120 3.71 12.57 17.53
CA GLY A 120 3.55 11.80 18.76
C GLY A 120 3.71 10.28 18.59
N ASP A 121 4.01 9.79 17.39
CA ASP A 121 4.20 8.35 17.15
C ASP A 121 5.44 7.85 17.89
N GLU A 122 5.36 6.63 18.44
CA GLU A 122 6.45 5.98 19.16
C GLU A 122 7.70 5.80 18.28
N PHE A 123 7.49 5.57 16.98
CA PHE A 123 8.54 5.44 15.99
C PHE A 123 8.28 6.39 14.82
N ARG A 124 9.35 6.83 14.17
CA ARG A 124 9.23 7.66 12.97
C ARG A 124 8.48 6.90 11.86
N PRO A 125 7.46 7.52 11.23
CA PRO A 125 6.70 6.86 10.19
C PRO A 125 7.59 6.52 8.99
N ARG A 126 7.22 5.45 8.29
CA ARG A 126 7.83 5.05 7.03
C ARG A 126 6.86 5.35 5.90
N ALA A 127 7.37 5.65 4.72
CA ALA A 127 6.54 6.01 3.58
C ALA A 127 6.83 5.18 2.34
N ILE A 128 5.79 4.96 1.53
CA ILE A 128 5.89 4.42 0.18
C ILE A 128 5.51 5.52 -0.81
N LEU A 129 6.30 5.65 -1.87
CA LEU A 129 6.08 6.61 -2.95
C LEU A 129 5.48 5.88 -4.15
N LEU A 130 4.27 6.27 -4.54
CA LEU A 130 3.47 5.67 -5.59
C LEU A 130 3.14 6.69 -6.68
N GLU A 131 2.72 6.19 -7.84
CA GLU A 131 2.07 6.97 -8.88
C GLU A 131 0.91 7.78 -8.27
N TYR A 132 0.88 9.07 -8.59
CA TYR A 132 -0.29 9.89 -8.33
C TYR A 132 -1.29 9.67 -9.47
N LEU A 133 -2.51 9.23 -9.12
CA LEU A 133 -3.60 9.03 -10.06
C LEU A 133 -4.49 10.27 -10.01
N PRO A 134 -4.57 11.08 -11.06
CA PRO A 134 -5.53 12.18 -11.13
C PRO A 134 -6.93 11.65 -11.46
N ASP A 135 -7.96 12.40 -11.04
CA ASP A 135 -9.37 12.15 -11.38
C ASP A 135 -9.82 10.72 -11.04
N GLU A 136 -9.36 10.21 -9.89
CA GLU A 136 -9.71 8.89 -9.38
C GLU A 136 -11.03 8.91 -8.60
N GLU A 137 -11.90 7.94 -8.88
CA GLU A 137 -13.11 7.70 -8.10
C GLU A 137 -13.09 6.28 -7.54
N ARG A 138 -13.51 6.13 -6.27
CA ARG A 138 -13.71 4.78 -5.71
C ARG A 138 -14.83 4.07 -6.46
N LEU A 139 -14.61 2.80 -6.77
CA LEU A 139 -15.63 1.97 -7.38
C LEU A 139 -16.84 1.86 -6.45
N ASN A 140 -18.03 2.06 -7.01
CA ASN A 140 -19.30 2.04 -6.31
C ASN A 140 -20.42 1.57 -7.25
N CYS A 141 -21.64 1.43 -6.73
CA CYS A 141 -22.76 0.89 -7.50
C CYS A 141 -23.23 1.78 -8.68
N VAL A 142 -22.74 3.02 -8.77
CA VAL A 142 -23.13 3.99 -9.82
C VAL A 142 -22.12 4.03 -10.96
N ASN A 143 -20.81 3.96 -10.67
CA ASN A 143 -19.75 3.97 -11.69
C ASN A 143 -19.33 2.58 -12.15
N TYR A 144 -20.03 1.53 -11.72
CA TYR A 144 -19.79 0.15 -12.13
C TYR A 144 -20.28 -0.13 -13.56
N SER A 145 -19.48 -0.86 -14.35
CA SER A 145 -19.83 -1.36 -15.69
C SER A 145 -19.25 -2.77 -15.92
N GLU A 146 -19.75 -3.51 -16.92
CA GLU A 146 -19.21 -4.83 -17.26
C GLU A 146 -17.74 -4.78 -17.68
N ASP A 147 -17.32 -3.71 -18.37
CA ASP A 147 -15.94 -3.53 -18.81
C ASP A 147 -15.01 -3.33 -17.60
N LEU A 148 -15.46 -2.51 -16.64
CA LEU A 148 -14.73 -2.32 -15.39
C LEU A 148 -14.68 -3.60 -14.56
N PHE A 149 -15.75 -4.41 -14.55
CA PHE A 149 -15.74 -5.70 -13.87
C PHE A 149 -14.70 -6.66 -14.44
N ARG A 150 -14.58 -6.74 -15.78
CA ARG A 150 -13.50 -7.53 -16.39
C ARG A 150 -12.12 -6.99 -15.98
N ASN A 151 -11.97 -5.67 -15.90
CA ASN A 151 -10.73 -5.06 -15.43
C ASN A 151 -10.41 -5.36 -13.95
N VAL A 152 -11.44 -5.44 -13.08
CA VAL A 152 -11.32 -5.91 -11.69
C VAL A 152 -10.75 -7.34 -11.67
N VAL A 153 -11.40 -8.27 -12.39
CA VAL A 153 -10.99 -9.69 -12.46
C VAL A 153 -9.57 -9.84 -13.01
N ASP A 154 -9.27 -9.18 -14.12
CA ASP A 154 -7.93 -9.22 -14.73
C ASP A 154 -6.86 -8.71 -13.75
N GLY A 155 -7.16 -7.65 -13.01
CA GLY A 155 -6.26 -7.06 -12.03
C GLY A 155 -5.99 -7.98 -10.84
N ILE A 156 -7.02 -8.61 -10.24
CA ILE A 156 -6.82 -9.52 -9.10
C ILE A 156 -6.09 -10.80 -9.52
N GLU A 157 -6.38 -11.34 -10.70
CA GLU A 157 -5.63 -12.48 -11.24
C GLU A 157 -4.15 -12.15 -11.44
N ASP A 158 -3.84 -10.94 -11.90
CA ASP A 158 -2.46 -10.48 -12.09
C ASP A 158 -1.72 -10.31 -10.76
N ILE A 159 -2.41 -9.82 -9.73
CA ILE A 159 -1.89 -9.76 -8.36
C ILE A 159 -1.56 -11.18 -7.86
N HIS A 160 -2.43 -12.17 -8.11
CA HIS A 160 -2.18 -13.57 -7.76
C HIS A 160 -1.02 -14.18 -8.55
N ARG A 161 -0.91 -13.87 -9.85
CA ARG A 161 0.23 -14.26 -10.71
C ARG A 161 1.55 -13.67 -10.22
N ALA A 162 1.51 -12.55 -9.49
CA ALA A 162 2.65 -11.94 -8.79
C ALA A 162 2.90 -12.50 -7.37
N PHE A 163 2.25 -13.61 -7.01
CA PHE A 163 2.38 -14.31 -5.73
C PHE A 163 1.94 -13.47 -4.52
N ILE A 164 0.83 -12.76 -4.68
CA ILE A 164 0.25 -11.91 -3.63
C ILE A 164 -1.20 -12.35 -3.41
N HIS A 165 -1.62 -12.42 -2.15
CA HIS A 165 -3.05 -12.39 -1.77
C HIS A 165 -3.35 -11.04 -1.16
N HIS A 166 -4.40 -10.37 -1.63
CA HIS A 166 -4.69 -8.99 -1.23
C HIS A 166 -5.32 -8.92 0.16
N HIS A 167 -6.21 -9.86 0.49
CA HIS A 167 -7.00 -9.98 1.73
C HIS A 167 -7.98 -8.84 2.04
N ASP A 168 -8.11 -7.82 1.19
CA ASP A 168 -9.03 -6.67 1.39
C ASP A 168 -9.60 -6.22 0.04
N ILE A 169 -10.23 -7.14 -0.69
CA ILE A 169 -10.74 -6.94 -2.06
C ILE A 169 -12.07 -6.16 -2.13
N TYR A 170 -12.37 -5.30 -1.15
CA TYR A 170 -13.60 -4.51 -1.19
C TYR A 170 -13.47 -3.32 -2.16
N PRO A 171 -14.59 -2.83 -2.75
CA PRO A 171 -14.57 -1.72 -3.71
C PRO A 171 -13.86 -0.44 -3.25
N LYS A 172 -13.75 -0.20 -1.93
CA LYS A 172 -12.98 0.93 -1.37
C LYS A 172 -11.49 0.93 -1.77
N ASN A 173 -10.96 -0.23 -2.15
CA ASN A 173 -9.56 -0.46 -2.55
C ASN A 173 -9.42 -0.60 -4.08
N MET A 174 -10.46 -0.25 -4.83
CA MET A 174 -10.48 -0.22 -6.29
C MET A 174 -10.79 1.21 -6.74
N LEU A 175 -9.90 1.80 -7.51
CA LEU A 175 -10.06 3.15 -8.06
C LEU A 175 -10.35 3.06 -9.56
N ALA A 176 -11.49 3.60 -9.98
CA ALA A 176 -11.76 3.90 -11.37
C ALA A 176 -11.00 5.17 -11.75
N VAL A 177 -10.04 5.05 -12.65
CA VAL A 177 -9.22 6.17 -13.15
C VAL A 177 -9.69 6.47 -14.56
N ALA A 178 -10.04 7.73 -14.84
CA ALA A 178 -10.58 8.20 -16.12
C ALA A 178 -11.85 7.45 -16.62
N GLY A 179 -12.47 6.62 -15.77
CA GLY A 179 -13.73 5.92 -16.05
C GLY A 179 -13.61 4.60 -16.82
N ASP A 180 -12.42 4.19 -17.25
CA ASP A 180 -12.22 3.00 -18.10
C ASP A 180 -11.20 1.99 -17.56
N ARG A 181 -10.47 2.33 -16.49
CA ARG A 181 -9.45 1.49 -15.87
C ARG A 181 -9.62 1.39 -14.36
N ILE A 182 -9.50 0.18 -13.82
CA ILE A 182 -9.44 -0.07 -12.39
C ILE A 182 -8.00 -0.19 -11.93
N VAL A 183 -7.69 0.49 -10.83
CA VAL A 183 -6.42 0.41 -10.13
C VAL A 183 -6.65 -0.10 -8.72
N TRP A 184 -6.02 -1.22 -8.39
CA TRP A 184 -6.01 -1.84 -7.06
C TRP A 184 -5.01 -1.14 -6.14
N ILE A 185 -5.45 -0.80 -4.94
CA ILE A 185 -4.65 -0.09 -3.93
C ILE A 185 -4.75 -0.77 -2.56
N ASP A 186 -3.92 -0.30 -1.61
CA ASP A 186 -3.97 -0.68 -0.20
C ASP A 186 -3.59 -2.14 0.10
N PHE A 187 -2.31 -2.47 -0.11
CA PHE A 187 -1.75 -3.80 0.17
C PHE A 187 -1.23 -3.95 1.60
N ASP A 188 -1.73 -3.15 2.55
CA ASP A 188 -1.20 -3.08 3.93
C ASP A 188 -1.49 -4.35 4.76
N VAL A 189 -2.43 -5.17 4.30
CA VAL A 189 -2.83 -6.45 4.89
C VAL A 189 -2.53 -7.65 4.01
N ALA A 190 -1.90 -7.43 2.85
CA ALA A 190 -1.60 -8.43 1.85
C ALA A 190 -0.54 -9.43 2.34
N THR A 191 -0.60 -10.65 1.82
CA THR A 191 0.43 -11.67 2.02
C THR A 191 1.21 -11.86 0.72
N THR A 192 2.53 -11.72 0.79
CA THR A 192 3.43 -11.93 -0.36
C THR A 192 4.20 -13.24 -0.17
N PHE A 193 4.20 -14.10 -1.18
CA PHE A 193 4.83 -15.40 -1.14
C PHE A 193 6.09 -15.43 -2.02
N SER A 194 7.07 -16.25 -1.63
CA SER A 194 8.22 -16.58 -2.47
C SER A 194 7.88 -17.64 -3.52
N ASN A 195 6.91 -18.50 -3.22
CA ASN A 195 6.34 -19.51 -4.11
C ASN A 195 4.86 -19.77 -3.76
N ILE A 196 4.08 -20.22 -4.74
CA ILE A 196 2.65 -20.55 -4.57
C ILE A 196 2.49 -22.06 -4.55
N GLY A 197 2.02 -22.59 -3.41
CA GLY A 197 1.64 -23.98 -3.25
C GLY A 197 0.16 -24.23 -3.59
N PRO A 198 -0.31 -25.49 -3.46
CA PRO A 198 -1.70 -25.83 -3.76
C PRO A 198 -2.72 -25.07 -2.90
N ARG A 199 -2.39 -24.81 -1.62
CA ARG A 199 -3.27 -24.07 -0.71
C ARG A 199 -3.37 -22.61 -1.10
N GLU A 200 -2.25 -22.00 -1.45
CA GLU A 200 -2.21 -20.60 -1.85
C GLU A 200 -2.94 -20.40 -3.19
N ARG A 201 -2.84 -21.37 -4.11
CA ARG A 201 -3.58 -21.36 -5.38
C ARG A 201 -5.10 -21.48 -5.17
N ALA A 202 -5.53 -22.38 -4.29
CA ALA A 202 -6.95 -22.52 -3.95
C ALA A 202 -7.51 -21.23 -3.31
N TYR A 203 -6.70 -20.50 -2.53
CA TYR A 203 -7.11 -19.22 -1.99
C TYR A 203 -7.17 -18.11 -3.06
N SER A 204 -6.27 -18.14 -4.05
CA SER A 204 -6.36 -17.24 -5.21
C SER A 204 -7.69 -17.40 -5.94
N GLU A 205 -8.09 -18.63 -6.24
CA GLU A 205 -9.39 -18.92 -6.88
C GLU A 205 -10.56 -18.34 -6.06
N TYR A 206 -10.55 -18.56 -4.73
CA TYR A 206 -11.55 -17.99 -3.82
C TYR A 206 -11.55 -16.46 -3.79
N GLU A 207 -10.38 -15.82 -3.79
CA GLU A 207 -10.27 -14.35 -3.77
C GLU A 207 -10.72 -13.74 -5.11
N THR A 208 -10.47 -14.41 -6.24
CA THR A 208 -10.98 -13.99 -7.57
C THR A 208 -12.50 -14.10 -7.66
N GLU A 209 -13.11 -15.15 -7.11
CA GLU A 209 -14.58 -15.35 -7.13
C GLU A 209 -15.35 -14.29 -6.31
N LEU A 210 -14.68 -13.64 -5.36
CA LEU A 210 -15.29 -12.63 -4.48
C LEU A 210 -15.14 -11.19 -5.00
N GLY A 211 -14.19 -10.94 -5.91
CA GLY A 211 -13.93 -9.62 -6.51
C GLY A 211 -14.90 -9.31 -7.64
#